data_AF-A0A329MLW5-F1
#
_entry.id   AF-A0A329MLW5-F1
#
_cell.length_a   1.000
_cell.length_b   1.000
_cell.length_c   1.000
_cell.angle_alpha   90.00
_cell.angle_beta   90.00
_cell.angle_gamma   90.00
#
_symmetry.space_group_name_H-M   'P 1'
#
loop_
_entity.id
_entity.type
_entity.pdbx_description
1 polymer ?
#
loop_
_entity_poly.entity_id
_entity_poly.type
_entity_poly.pdbx_seq_one_letter_code
_entity_poly.pdbx_strand_id
1 'polypeptide(L)'
;MTIDNPYIKRQLMETIVLVEEKGQKLRYSGIQPGVYARSHAVSTDKGNVVYVEGEDYVIDCKAGTISRTRRSRIPDWGNHPVYGIKGFDHRDYPDYSNRDYMIYIDYDYESEDEVNEGISVLAPVNTLDRLIRKLEAGQPLRYIVFGDSISAGGDASRDEFAFYNLFADDLRARYPEAELEVINKALGGEGSTTALERLEQDVIALKPDLVSIGYGMNDQCTMGPDIRNGIPPGIFEENIRKMVLQIQRKTDAEIVLVTPCISNPLWKHSSGDLAIYADILLRLSRELGTGVADVHALWMQELQAGKSHESMLLNNVNHPGDYGHTIYFKAFGHLIP
;
A
#
# COMPACT_ATOMS: atom_id res chain seq x y z
N MET A 1 -32.01 21.83 4.00
CA MET A 1 -31.69 21.39 2.64
C MET A 1 -30.23 21.74 2.41
N THR A 2 -29.32 20.88 2.84
CA THR A 2 -27.91 20.95 2.43
C THR A 2 -27.87 20.49 0.99
N ILE A 3 -27.52 21.40 0.09
CA ILE A 3 -27.16 21.04 -1.27
C ILE A 3 -25.83 20.29 -1.10
N ASP A 4 -25.82 18.98 -1.31
CA ASP A 4 -24.57 18.22 -1.37
C ASP A 4 -23.74 18.84 -2.50
N ASN A 5 -22.67 19.55 -2.14
CA ASN A 5 -21.75 20.12 -3.10
C ASN A 5 -21.00 18.95 -3.75
N PRO A 6 -21.19 18.67 -5.05
CA PRO A 6 -20.60 17.50 -5.71
C PRO A 6 -19.06 17.55 -5.75
N TYR A 7 -18.46 18.69 -5.42
CA TYR A 7 -17.02 18.88 -5.35
C TYR A 7 -16.42 18.56 -3.98
N ILE A 8 -17.23 18.27 -2.95
CA ILE A 8 -16.74 17.84 -1.65
C ILE A 8 -16.53 16.32 -1.67
N LYS A 9 -15.28 15.91 -1.53
CA LYS A 9 -14.84 14.52 -1.40
C LYS A 9 -14.38 14.24 0.02
N ARG A 10 -14.22 12.96 0.35
CA ARG A 10 -13.83 12.51 1.69
C ARG A 10 -12.58 11.65 1.65
N GLN A 11 -11.57 12.04 2.41
CA GLN A 11 -10.40 11.22 2.71
C GLN A 11 -10.59 10.56 4.07
N LEU A 12 -10.37 9.25 4.13
CA LEU A 12 -10.47 8.45 5.36
C LEU A 12 -9.12 7.85 5.71
N MET A 13 -8.83 7.76 7.01
CA MET A 13 -7.69 7.02 7.55
C MET A 13 -6.34 7.45 6.96
N GLU A 14 -6.18 8.72 6.56
CA GLU A 14 -4.86 9.19 6.14
C GLU A 14 -3.93 9.18 7.35
N THR A 15 -2.79 8.49 7.24
CA THR A 15 -1.83 8.38 8.33
C THR A 15 -0.81 9.51 8.29
N ILE A 16 -0.41 10.02 9.46
CA ILE A 16 0.62 11.05 9.56
C ILE A 16 1.41 10.95 10.86
N VAL A 17 2.70 11.28 10.80
CA VAL A 17 3.54 11.55 11.98
C VAL A 17 3.88 13.05 12.00
N LEU A 18 3.91 13.66 13.19
CA LEU A 18 4.13 15.10 13.34
C LEU A 18 5.39 15.39 14.16
N VAL A 19 6.11 16.45 13.81
CA VAL A 19 7.38 16.83 14.45
C VAL A 19 7.28 18.26 14.96
N GLU A 20 7.47 18.46 16.26
CA GLU A 20 7.34 19.78 16.90
C GLU A 20 6.03 20.46 16.45
N GLU A 21 5.99 21.78 16.28
CA GLU A 21 4.86 22.51 15.68
C GLU A 21 4.98 22.69 14.16
N LYS A 22 5.78 21.87 13.45
CA LYS A 22 5.96 21.98 11.99
C LYS A 22 4.74 21.45 11.25
N GLY A 23 4.29 22.21 10.25
CA GLY A 23 3.23 21.78 9.33
C GLY A 23 3.68 20.62 8.46
N GLN A 24 2.96 19.49 8.53
CA GLN A 24 3.12 18.34 7.66
C GLN A 24 1.97 18.28 6.65
N LYS A 25 2.28 17.85 5.43
CA LYS A 25 1.32 17.79 4.33
C LYS A 25 0.37 16.60 4.49
N LEU A 26 -0.92 16.90 4.40
CA LEU A 26 -1.95 15.92 4.06
C LEU A 26 -1.98 15.73 2.54
N ARG A 27 -2.63 14.67 2.06
CA ARG A 27 -2.70 14.38 0.62
C ARG A 27 -3.38 15.50 -0.16
N TYR A 28 -4.48 16.03 0.38
CA TYR A 28 -5.29 17.04 -0.31
C TYR A 28 -5.27 18.39 0.41
N SER A 29 -5.54 19.43 -0.37
CA SER A 29 -5.74 20.81 0.11
C SER A 29 -7.21 21.21 -0.07
N GLY A 30 -7.60 22.42 0.34
CA GLY A 30 -9.02 22.82 0.30
C GLY A 30 -9.87 22.04 1.31
N ILE A 31 -9.28 21.70 2.46
CA ILE A 31 -9.90 20.89 3.49
C ILE A 31 -11.06 21.66 4.12
N GLN A 32 -12.19 20.99 4.32
CA GLN A 32 -13.36 21.54 4.98
C GLN A 32 -13.20 21.46 6.51
N PRO A 33 -13.83 22.37 7.28
CA PRO A 33 -13.85 22.28 8.75
C PRO A 33 -14.42 20.95 9.24
N GLY A 34 -13.98 20.48 10.41
CA GLY A 34 -14.47 19.24 11.01
C GLY A 34 -13.56 18.03 10.82
N VAL A 35 -12.26 18.26 10.67
CA VAL A 35 -11.25 17.20 10.60
C VAL A 35 -11.27 16.35 11.86
N TYR A 36 -11.23 15.03 11.68
CA TYR A 36 -11.28 14.05 12.76
C TYR A 36 -9.93 13.34 12.88
N ALA A 37 -9.18 13.64 13.94
CA ALA A 37 -7.86 13.07 14.22
C ALA A 37 -7.90 12.09 15.40
N ARG A 38 -7.29 10.92 15.25
CA ARG A 38 -7.29 9.86 16.27
C ARG A 38 -6.01 9.01 16.26
N SER A 39 -5.69 8.33 17.35
CA SER A 39 -4.49 7.50 17.46
C SER A 39 -4.62 6.10 16.85
N HIS A 40 -5.84 5.60 16.65
CA HIS A 40 -6.08 4.26 16.09
C HIS A 40 -6.98 4.32 14.86
N ALA A 41 -6.80 3.37 13.95
CA ALA A 41 -7.63 3.24 12.75
C ALA A 41 -9.12 3.17 13.10
N VAL A 42 -9.48 2.37 14.11
CA VAL A 42 -10.85 2.20 14.58
C VAL A 42 -11.08 2.93 15.90
N SER A 43 -12.06 3.82 15.92
CA SER A 43 -12.31 4.72 17.05
C SER A 43 -12.73 3.99 18.33
N THR A 44 -13.25 2.77 18.22
CA THR A 44 -13.67 1.92 19.35
C THR A 44 -12.51 1.09 19.92
N ASP A 45 -11.31 1.17 19.37
CA ASP A 45 -10.15 0.43 19.88
C ASP A 45 -9.77 0.88 21.29
N LYS A 46 -9.40 -0.09 22.13
CA LYS A 46 -8.98 0.18 23.50
C LYS A 46 -7.71 1.03 23.47
N GLY A 47 -7.74 2.18 24.15
CA GLY A 47 -6.59 3.10 24.18
C GLY A 47 -6.60 4.10 23.02
N ASN A 48 -7.62 4.10 22.17
CA ASN A 48 -7.81 5.16 21.19
C ASN A 48 -7.95 6.53 21.88
N VAL A 49 -7.23 7.51 21.34
CA VAL A 49 -7.27 8.90 21.75
C VAL A 49 -7.80 9.70 20.58
N VAL A 50 -8.86 10.46 20.80
CA VAL A 50 -9.34 11.47 19.85
C VAL A 50 -8.68 12.80 20.19
N TYR A 51 -8.03 13.38 19.19
CA TYR A 51 -7.35 14.67 19.32
C TYR A 51 -8.31 15.81 18.96
N VAL A 52 -8.11 16.97 19.57
CA VAL A 52 -9.00 18.13 19.45
C VAL A 52 -8.28 19.26 18.72
N GLU A 53 -8.90 19.78 17.67
CA GLU A 53 -8.38 20.94 16.93
C GLU A 53 -8.29 22.18 17.84
N GLY A 54 -7.21 22.95 17.75
CA GLY A 54 -6.88 24.09 18.61
C GLY A 54 -6.23 23.70 19.95
N GLU A 55 -6.44 22.48 20.43
CA GLU A 55 -5.79 21.96 21.64
C GLU A 55 -4.58 21.07 21.31
N ASP A 56 -4.74 20.10 20.40
CA ASP A 56 -3.70 19.15 20.03
C ASP A 56 -3.07 19.43 18.68
N TYR A 57 -3.86 19.89 17.71
CA TYR A 57 -3.38 20.21 16.38
C TYR A 57 -4.04 21.47 15.84
N VAL A 58 -3.43 22.07 14.82
CA VAL A 58 -4.03 23.10 13.99
C VAL A 58 -3.95 22.65 12.54
N ILE A 59 -4.96 23.01 11.75
CA ILE A 59 -5.01 22.71 10.33
C ILE A 59 -5.03 24.01 9.52
N ASP A 60 -4.17 24.09 8.51
CA ASP A 60 -4.30 25.05 7.42
C ASP A 60 -5.09 24.38 6.30
N CYS A 61 -6.39 24.64 6.29
CA CYS A 61 -7.33 24.09 5.32
C CYS A 61 -6.92 24.37 3.87
N LYS A 62 -6.42 25.58 3.60
CA LYS A 62 -6.05 26.00 2.25
C LYS A 62 -4.75 25.34 1.81
N ALA A 63 -3.77 25.24 2.70
CA ALA A 63 -2.49 24.61 2.39
C ALA A 63 -2.55 23.08 2.46
N GLY A 64 -3.56 22.48 3.09
CA GLY A 64 -3.63 21.04 3.35
C GLY A 64 -2.53 20.58 4.30
N THR A 65 -2.28 21.34 5.37
CA THR A 65 -1.23 20.99 6.35
C THR A 65 -1.78 20.93 7.76
N ILE A 66 -1.31 19.96 8.53
CA ILE A 66 -1.61 19.78 9.95
C ILE A 66 -0.32 19.92 10.75
N SER A 67 -0.37 20.59 11.91
CA SER A 67 0.74 20.65 12.86
C SER A 67 0.26 20.46 14.28
N ARG A 68 1.17 20.04 15.17
CA ARG A 68 0.89 19.98 16.60
C ARG A 68 0.81 21.38 17.17
N THR A 69 0.03 21.55 18.23
CA THR A 69 0.16 22.69 19.13
C THR A 69 1.33 22.46 20.10
N ARG A 70 1.76 23.54 20.78
CA ARG A 70 2.79 23.47 21.83
C ARG A 70 2.46 22.54 22.99
N ARG A 71 1.17 22.30 23.27
CA ARG A 71 0.70 21.45 24.37
C ARG A 71 0.01 20.18 23.88
N SER A 72 0.32 19.79 22.65
CA SER A 72 -0.32 18.67 21.99
C SER A 72 -0.12 17.35 22.72
N ARG A 73 -1.19 16.57 22.83
CA ARG A 73 -1.12 15.16 23.25
C ARG A 73 -0.67 14.23 22.12
N ILE A 74 -0.64 14.71 20.86
CA ILE A 74 -0.10 13.94 19.74
C ILE A 74 1.40 13.72 20.01
N PRO A 75 1.89 12.48 19.95
CA PRO A 75 3.30 12.17 20.15
C PRO A 75 4.19 12.90 19.13
N ASP A 76 5.33 13.41 19.61
CA ASP A 76 6.28 14.13 18.77
C ASP A 76 7.26 13.15 18.12
N TRP A 77 7.17 12.98 16.80
CA TRP A 77 8.07 12.11 16.05
C TRP A 77 9.53 12.58 16.08
N GLY A 78 9.79 13.83 16.47
CA GLY A 78 11.15 14.31 16.79
C GLY A 78 11.83 13.53 17.93
N ASN A 79 11.05 12.84 18.76
CA ASN A 79 11.54 11.96 19.83
C ASN A 79 11.71 10.50 19.38
N HIS A 80 11.43 10.16 18.12
CA HIS A 80 11.59 8.80 17.61
C HIS A 80 13.09 8.39 17.64
N PRO A 81 13.44 7.16 18.06
CA PRO A 81 14.85 6.75 18.24
C PRO A 81 15.74 6.90 16.99
N VAL A 82 15.13 6.81 15.80
CA VAL A 82 15.82 6.95 14.51
C VAL A 82 15.61 8.31 13.83
N TYR A 83 14.99 9.29 14.51
CA TYR A 83 14.71 10.60 13.94
C TYR A 83 15.98 11.26 13.38
N GLY A 84 16.00 11.54 12.07
CA GLY A 84 17.11 12.18 11.38
C GLY A 84 18.37 11.32 11.21
N ILE A 85 18.36 10.05 11.63
CA ILE A 85 19.53 9.16 11.52
C ILE A 85 19.58 8.57 10.11
N LYS A 86 20.66 8.87 9.37
CA LYS A 86 20.88 8.35 8.02
C LYS A 86 21.61 7.01 8.05
N GLY A 87 21.21 6.09 7.19
CA GLY A 87 21.79 4.75 7.10
C GLY A 87 21.55 3.92 8.37
N PHE A 88 20.43 4.15 9.05
CA PHE A 88 20.13 3.45 10.29
C PHE A 88 19.92 1.95 10.03
N ASP A 89 20.47 1.14 10.93
CA ASP A 89 20.23 -0.30 10.96
C ASP A 89 19.14 -0.56 12.00
N HIS A 90 17.93 -0.87 11.55
CA HIS A 90 16.78 -1.14 12.42
C HIS A 90 17.04 -2.18 13.53
N ARG A 91 18.03 -3.08 13.36
CA ARG A 91 18.43 -4.08 14.35
C ARG A 91 19.13 -3.50 15.57
N ASP A 92 19.63 -2.27 15.47
CA ASP A 92 20.31 -1.56 16.56
C ASP A 92 19.31 -0.87 17.51
N TYR A 93 18.02 -0.90 17.19
CA TYR A 93 16.97 -0.22 17.94
C TYR A 93 15.96 -1.23 18.50
N PRO A 94 15.60 -1.15 19.80
CA PRO A 94 14.61 -2.05 20.39
C PRO A 94 13.21 -1.84 19.81
N ASP A 95 12.92 -0.62 19.40
CA ASP A 95 11.73 -0.25 18.63
C ASP A 95 12.11 0.82 17.61
N TYR A 96 11.70 0.58 16.37
CA TYR A 96 11.91 1.46 15.23
C TYR A 96 10.59 1.75 14.50
N SER A 97 9.45 1.35 15.08
CA SER A 97 8.13 1.54 14.50
C SER A 97 7.60 2.95 14.74
N ASN A 98 6.86 3.45 13.74
CA ASN A 98 6.09 4.68 13.83
C ASN A 98 4.74 4.48 14.55
N ARG A 99 4.39 3.28 15.02
CA ARG A 99 3.07 2.96 15.61
C ARG A 99 2.68 3.88 16.76
N ASP A 100 3.63 4.19 17.64
CA ASP A 100 3.38 5.05 18.79
C ASP A 100 3.33 6.55 18.44
N TYR A 101 3.63 6.92 17.19
CA TYR A 101 3.67 8.31 16.71
C TYR A 101 2.64 8.62 15.62
N MET A 102 2.19 7.59 14.92
CA MET A 102 1.29 7.70 13.78
C MET A 102 -0.14 7.94 14.25
N ILE A 103 -0.80 8.93 13.65
CA ILE A 103 -2.22 9.23 13.86
C ILE A 103 -2.97 9.12 12.54
N TYR A 104 -4.29 8.94 12.64
CA TYR A 104 -5.22 8.82 11.52
C TYR A 104 -6.07 10.07 11.42
N ILE A 105 -6.20 10.60 10.21
CA ILE A 105 -6.95 11.80 9.90
C ILE A 105 -8.04 11.45 8.89
N ASP A 106 -9.29 11.75 9.24
CA ASP A 106 -10.40 11.79 8.30
C ASP A 106 -10.77 13.26 8.05
N TYR A 107 -11.00 13.61 6.79
CA TYR A 107 -11.37 14.97 6.44
C TYR A 107 -12.09 15.04 5.09
N ASP A 108 -12.95 16.05 4.96
CA ASP A 108 -13.57 16.39 3.69
C ASP A 108 -12.74 17.46 2.98
N TYR A 109 -12.71 17.45 1.65
CA TYR A 109 -11.91 18.39 0.85
C TYR A 109 -12.61 18.74 -0.46
N GLU A 110 -12.35 19.95 -0.96
CA GLU A 110 -12.86 20.40 -2.25
C GLU A 110 -11.93 19.96 -3.38
N SER A 111 -12.50 19.37 -4.44
CA SER A 111 -11.77 18.91 -5.62
C SER A 111 -12.64 19.11 -6.86
N GLU A 112 -12.13 19.89 -7.81
CA GLU A 112 -12.78 20.14 -9.11
C GLU A 112 -12.61 18.96 -10.09
N ASP A 113 -11.72 18.02 -9.80
CA ASP A 113 -11.52 16.84 -10.63
C ASP A 113 -12.76 15.96 -10.58
N GLU A 114 -13.43 15.75 -11.73
CA GLU A 114 -14.40 14.66 -11.88
C GLU A 114 -13.72 13.34 -11.45
N VAL A 115 -14.42 12.51 -10.67
CA VAL A 115 -13.88 11.33 -9.99
C VAL A 115 -13.07 10.44 -10.95
N ASN A 116 -11.77 10.67 -11.00
CA ASN A 116 -10.75 9.71 -11.39
C ASN A 116 -9.73 9.72 -10.26
N GLU A 117 -10.13 9.24 -9.09
CA GLU A 117 -9.20 8.90 -8.02
C GLU A 117 -8.19 7.88 -8.57
N GLY A 118 -7.03 8.36 -9.03
CA GLY A 118 -5.90 7.52 -9.40
C GLY A 118 -5.96 6.81 -10.76
N ILE A 119 -7.07 6.86 -11.51
CA ILE A 119 -7.16 6.23 -12.84
C ILE A 119 -6.78 7.24 -13.94
N SER A 120 -5.51 7.64 -14.00
CA SER A 120 -5.00 8.34 -15.18
C SER A 120 -3.49 8.19 -15.32
N VAL A 121 -2.99 6.96 -15.55
CA VAL A 121 -1.73 6.77 -16.31
C VAL A 121 -1.69 5.47 -17.11
N LEU A 122 -2.51 4.46 -16.81
CA LEU A 122 -2.51 3.21 -17.57
C LEU A 122 -3.84 3.07 -18.31
N ALA A 123 -3.83 3.27 -19.63
CA ALA A 123 -4.86 2.67 -20.47
C ALA A 123 -4.95 1.18 -20.06
N PRO A 124 -6.15 0.59 -19.88
CA PRO A 124 -6.29 -0.76 -19.34
C PRO A 124 -5.53 -1.72 -20.23
N VAL A 125 -4.32 -2.11 -19.81
CA VAL A 125 -3.47 -2.99 -20.60
C VAL A 125 -4.02 -4.41 -20.55
N ASN A 126 -4.74 -4.80 -19.49
CA ASN A 126 -5.63 -5.96 -19.41
C ASN A 126 -6.57 -5.83 -18.19
N THR A 127 -7.88 -5.88 -18.41
CA THR A 127 -8.92 -5.99 -17.37
C THR A 127 -9.09 -7.45 -16.93
N LEU A 128 -9.65 -7.68 -15.74
CA LEU A 128 -9.90 -9.02 -15.18
C LEU A 128 -11.20 -9.63 -15.72
N ASP A 129 -11.35 -9.70 -17.04
CA ASP A 129 -12.60 -10.05 -17.71
C ASP A 129 -13.09 -11.47 -17.40
N ARG A 130 -12.18 -12.43 -17.19
CA ARG A 130 -12.59 -13.80 -16.81
C ARG A 130 -13.10 -13.83 -15.38
N LEU A 131 -12.37 -13.18 -14.47
CA LEU A 131 -12.77 -13.00 -13.07
C LEU A 131 -14.17 -12.38 -12.98
N ILE A 132 -14.38 -11.27 -13.68
CA ILE A 132 -15.64 -10.53 -13.67
C ILE A 132 -16.79 -11.42 -14.17
N ARG A 133 -16.61 -12.12 -15.29
CA ARG A 133 -17.64 -13.05 -15.79
C ARG A 133 -17.97 -14.17 -14.80
N LYS A 134 -16.98 -14.69 -14.07
CA LYS A 134 -17.23 -15.68 -13.01
C LYS A 134 -18.01 -15.08 -11.85
N LEU A 135 -17.64 -13.87 -11.42
CA LEU A 135 -18.31 -13.14 -10.34
C LEU A 135 -19.77 -12.79 -10.72
N GLU A 136 -20.01 -12.26 -11.91
CA GLU A 136 -21.36 -11.98 -12.44
C GLU A 136 -22.24 -13.23 -12.54
N ALA A 137 -21.63 -14.39 -12.81
CA ALA A 137 -22.31 -15.67 -12.87
C ALA A 137 -22.52 -16.33 -11.49
N GLY A 138 -22.11 -15.69 -10.39
CA GLY A 138 -22.20 -16.24 -9.03
C GLY A 138 -21.34 -17.48 -8.81
N GLN A 139 -20.28 -17.66 -9.60
CA GLN A 139 -19.42 -18.84 -9.50
C GLN A 139 -18.41 -18.68 -8.36
N PRO A 140 -18.01 -19.78 -7.71
CA PRO A 140 -16.96 -19.74 -6.70
C PRO A 140 -15.63 -19.30 -7.33
N LEU A 141 -14.90 -18.48 -6.59
CA LEU A 141 -13.65 -17.87 -7.00
C LEU A 141 -12.58 -18.07 -5.94
N ARG A 142 -11.40 -18.51 -6.39
CA ARG A 142 -10.22 -18.61 -5.54
C ARG A 142 -9.17 -17.57 -5.91
N TYR A 143 -8.93 -16.65 -4.99
CA TYR A 143 -7.88 -15.64 -5.08
C TYR A 143 -6.67 -16.06 -4.22
N ILE A 144 -5.52 -16.23 -4.87
CA ILE A 144 -4.25 -16.51 -4.20
C ILE A 144 -3.40 -15.24 -4.14
N VAL A 145 -2.99 -14.87 -2.93
CA VAL A 145 -2.03 -13.78 -2.70
C VAL A 145 -0.64 -14.39 -2.58
N PHE A 146 0.28 -14.03 -3.48
CA PHE A 146 1.63 -14.57 -3.53
C PHE A 146 2.65 -13.44 -3.51
N GLY A 147 3.50 -13.37 -2.49
CA GLY A 147 4.38 -12.22 -2.34
C GLY A 147 5.21 -12.24 -1.07
N ASP A 148 5.80 -11.09 -0.78
CA ASP A 148 6.61 -10.84 0.40
C ASP A 148 5.79 -10.45 1.66
N SER A 149 6.44 -9.87 2.66
CA SER A 149 5.80 -9.45 3.91
C SER A 149 4.67 -8.44 3.72
N ILE A 150 4.73 -7.58 2.69
CA ILE A 150 3.67 -6.60 2.44
C ILE A 150 2.43 -7.32 1.90
N SER A 151 2.64 -8.30 1.02
CA SER A 151 1.57 -9.19 0.51
C SER A 151 0.98 -10.08 1.61
N ALA A 152 1.76 -10.39 2.65
CA ALA A 152 1.27 -11.08 3.84
C ALA A 152 0.38 -10.22 4.75
N GLY A 153 0.17 -8.94 4.43
CA GLY A 153 -0.57 -7.99 5.28
C GLY A 153 0.31 -7.32 6.34
N GLY A 154 1.63 -7.30 6.15
CA GLY A 154 2.59 -6.76 7.10
C GLY A 154 2.25 -5.33 7.51
N ASP A 155 2.08 -5.14 8.82
CA ASP A 155 1.78 -3.86 9.48
C ASP A 155 0.43 -3.20 9.15
N ALA A 156 -0.47 -3.87 8.43
CA ALA A 156 -1.89 -3.58 8.57
C ALA A 156 -2.30 -3.74 10.06
N SER A 157 -3.02 -2.77 10.61
CA SER A 157 -3.43 -2.80 12.03
C SER A 157 -4.44 -3.93 12.31
N ARG A 158 -5.12 -4.42 11.26
CA ARG A 158 -6.02 -5.57 11.26
C ARG A 158 -5.94 -6.26 9.90
N ASP A 159 -6.23 -7.56 9.88
CA ASP A 159 -6.24 -8.34 8.62
C ASP A 159 -7.24 -7.76 7.60
N GLU A 160 -8.40 -7.26 8.06
CA GLU A 160 -9.41 -6.59 7.20
C GLU A 160 -8.87 -5.35 6.47
N PHE A 161 -7.81 -4.71 6.97
CA PHE A 161 -7.17 -3.56 6.32
C PHE A 161 -6.00 -3.94 5.41
N ALA A 162 -5.62 -5.22 5.35
CA ALA A 162 -4.66 -5.66 4.36
C ALA A 162 -5.25 -5.48 2.95
N PHE A 163 -4.44 -4.98 2.01
CA PHE A 163 -4.93 -4.57 0.68
C PHE A 163 -5.68 -5.66 -0.08
N TYR A 164 -5.29 -6.93 0.10
CA TYR A 164 -5.94 -8.06 -0.56
C TYR A 164 -7.34 -8.34 0.00
N ASN A 165 -7.56 -8.06 1.29
CA ASN A 165 -8.88 -8.15 1.92
C ASN A 165 -9.74 -6.95 1.55
N LEU A 166 -9.18 -5.73 1.52
CA LEU A 166 -9.88 -4.56 0.99
C LEU A 166 -10.36 -4.81 -0.45
N PHE A 167 -9.51 -5.39 -1.29
CA PHE A 167 -9.87 -5.79 -2.65
C PHE A 167 -10.96 -6.88 -2.68
N ALA A 168 -10.82 -7.92 -1.87
CA ALA A 168 -11.80 -8.99 -1.80
C ALA A 168 -13.17 -8.51 -1.27
N ASP A 169 -13.18 -7.58 -0.32
CA ASP A 169 -14.40 -7.01 0.24
C ASP A 169 -15.11 -6.09 -0.75
N ASP A 170 -14.37 -5.31 -1.55
CA ASP A 170 -14.93 -4.57 -2.68
C ASP A 170 -15.58 -5.52 -3.70
N LEU A 171 -14.91 -6.63 -4.04
CA LEU A 171 -15.48 -7.65 -4.93
C LEU A 171 -16.75 -8.30 -4.34
N ARG A 172 -16.73 -8.67 -3.06
CA ARG A 172 -17.92 -9.25 -2.39
C ARG A 172 -19.08 -8.26 -2.34
N ALA A 173 -18.81 -6.98 -2.14
CA ALA A 173 -19.83 -5.94 -2.13
C ALA A 173 -20.47 -5.74 -3.51
N ARG A 174 -19.66 -5.78 -4.58
CA ARG A 174 -20.14 -5.63 -5.97
C ARG A 174 -20.86 -6.89 -6.48
N TYR A 175 -20.43 -8.07 -6.04
CA TYR A 175 -20.93 -9.38 -6.52
C TYR A 175 -21.36 -10.28 -5.35
N PRO A 176 -22.44 -9.93 -4.63
CA PRO A 176 -22.84 -10.61 -3.38
C PRO A 176 -23.26 -12.08 -3.57
N GLU A 177 -23.60 -12.49 -4.80
CA GLU A 177 -23.99 -13.86 -5.13
C GLU A 177 -22.79 -14.78 -5.39
N ALA A 178 -21.57 -14.23 -5.55
CA ALA A 178 -20.37 -15.02 -5.78
C ALA A 178 -19.68 -15.41 -4.47
N GLU A 179 -19.19 -16.65 -4.40
CA GLU A 179 -18.35 -17.09 -3.28
C GLU A 179 -16.88 -16.76 -3.56
N LEU A 180 -16.28 -15.87 -2.77
CA LEU A 180 -14.87 -15.48 -2.91
C LEU A 180 -14.03 -16.00 -1.73
N GLU A 181 -13.20 -17.00 -2.02
CA GLU A 181 -12.17 -17.51 -1.11
C GLU A 181 -10.84 -16.79 -1.38
N VAL A 182 -10.25 -16.21 -0.34
CA VAL A 182 -8.89 -15.64 -0.38
C VAL A 182 -7.96 -16.57 0.38
N ILE A 183 -6.88 -17.01 -0.27
CA ILE A 183 -5.83 -17.82 0.35
C ILE A 183 -4.53 -17.03 0.28
N ASN A 184 -4.10 -16.51 1.42
CA ASN A 184 -2.82 -15.82 1.52
C ASN A 184 -1.67 -16.83 1.59
N LYS A 185 -0.80 -16.78 0.60
CA LYS A 185 0.41 -17.59 0.46
C LYS A 185 1.66 -16.73 0.39
N ALA A 186 1.61 -15.48 0.82
CA ALA A 186 2.78 -14.63 0.94
C ALA A 186 3.63 -15.00 2.17
N LEU A 187 4.95 -14.78 2.08
CA LEU A 187 5.91 -15.08 3.14
C LEU A 187 6.78 -13.87 3.46
N GLY A 188 6.87 -13.55 4.76
CA GLY A 188 7.67 -12.43 5.22
C GLY A 188 9.18 -12.62 5.00
N GLY A 189 9.86 -11.58 4.52
CA GLY A 189 11.29 -11.61 4.22
C GLY A 189 11.67 -12.41 2.96
N GLU A 190 10.69 -12.94 2.23
CA GLU A 190 10.92 -13.72 1.02
C GLU A 190 11.29 -12.83 -0.17
N GLY A 191 12.21 -13.30 -1.02
CA GLY A 191 12.50 -12.70 -2.33
C GLY A 191 12.05 -13.61 -3.49
N SER A 192 12.07 -13.08 -4.72
CA SER A 192 11.52 -13.78 -5.90
C SER A 192 12.17 -15.15 -6.20
N THR A 193 13.43 -15.36 -5.83
CA THR A 193 14.14 -16.64 -6.08
C THR A 193 13.54 -17.78 -5.27
N THR A 194 13.41 -17.61 -3.95
CA THR A 194 12.85 -18.64 -3.07
C THR A 194 11.35 -18.83 -3.31
N ALA A 195 10.64 -17.76 -3.65
CA ALA A 195 9.24 -17.83 -4.06
C ALA A 195 9.04 -18.76 -5.27
N LEU A 196 9.94 -18.74 -6.26
CA LEU A 196 9.79 -19.56 -7.46
C LEU A 196 9.82 -21.07 -7.13
N GLU A 197 10.54 -21.47 -6.08
CA GLU A 197 10.68 -22.88 -5.68
C GLU A 197 9.37 -23.49 -5.17
N ARG A 198 8.49 -22.66 -4.57
CA ARG A 198 7.21 -23.11 -3.98
C ARG A 198 5.98 -22.83 -4.84
N LEU A 199 6.15 -22.22 -6.02
CA LEU A 199 5.07 -21.82 -6.91
C LEU A 199 4.09 -22.96 -7.23
N GLU A 200 4.61 -24.16 -7.49
CA GLU A 200 3.77 -25.32 -7.82
C GLU A 200 2.82 -25.67 -6.66
N GLN A 201 3.36 -25.76 -5.45
CA GLN A 201 2.62 -26.20 -4.26
C GLN A 201 1.67 -25.11 -3.74
N ASP A 202 2.14 -23.87 -3.70
CA ASP A 202 1.43 -22.78 -3.03
C ASP A 202 0.52 -21.98 -3.96
N VAL A 203 0.67 -22.11 -5.28
CA VAL A 203 -0.20 -21.41 -6.23
C VAL A 203 -0.89 -22.40 -7.15
N ILE A 204 -0.13 -23.12 -7.98
CA ILE A 204 -0.68 -23.88 -9.10
C ILE A 204 -1.56 -25.04 -8.63
N ALA A 205 -1.12 -25.79 -7.62
CA ALA A 205 -1.86 -26.91 -7.04
C ALA A 205 -3.21 -26.49 -6.42
N LEU A 206 -3.35 -25.21 -6.06
CA LEU A 206 -4.57 -24.67 -5.48
C LEU A 206 -5.62 -24.34 -6.54
N LYS A 207 -5.30 -24.43 -7.84
CA LYS A 207 -6.22 -24.13 -8.96
C LYS A 207 -6.87 -22.73 -8.81
N PRO A 208 -6.06 -21.66 -8.82
CA PRO A 208 -6.54 -20.30 -8.67
C PRO A 208 -7.42 -19.87 -9.84
N ASP A 209 -8.27 -18.88 -9.57
CA ASP A 209 -8.90 -18.05 -10.60
C ASP A 209 -8.20 -16.69 -10.71
N LEU A 210 -7.62 -16.21 -9.61
CA LEU A 210 -6.83 -14.99 -9.54
C LEU A 210 -5.55 -15.24 -8.75
N VAL A 211 -4.44 -14.70 -9.25
CA VAL A 211 -3.17 -14.65 -8.51
C VAL A 211 -2.62 -13.23 -8.50
N SER A 212 -2.37 -12.67 -7.32
CA SER A 212 -1.54 -11.47 -7.20
C SER A 212 -0.10 -11.87 -6.88
N ILE A 213 0.86 -11.24 -7.57
CA ILE A 213 2.30 -11.49 -7.39
C ILE A 213 2.98 -10.19 -6.97
N GLY A 214 3.38 -10.09 -5.71
CA GLY A 214 4.00 -8.89 -5.12
C GLY A 214 5.39 -9.17 -4.56
N TYR A 215 6.42 -8.90 -5.36
CA TYR A 215 7.84 -9.00 -4.98
C TYR A 215 8.63 -7.79 -5.50
N GLY A 216 9.84 -7.58 -4.96
CA GLY A 216 10.69 -6.44 -5.30
C GLY A 216 11.23 -5.70 -4.08
N MET A 217 10.47 -5.68 -2.97
CA MET A 217 10.90 -4.97 -1.75
C MET A 217 12.08 -5.64 -1.06
N ASN A 218 12.09 -6.97 -0.97
CA ASN A 218 13.24 -7.71 -0.42
C ASN A 218 14.34 -7.90 -1.48
N ASP A 219 13.96 -8.05 -2.74
CA ASP A 219 14.89 -8.23 -3.86
C ASP A 219 15.84 -7.03 -4.00
N GLN A 220 15.33 -5.81 -3.84
CA GLN A 220 16.16 -4.59 -3.91
C GLN A 220 17.12 -4.45 -2.73
N CYS A 221 16.88 -5.11 -1.58
CA CYS A 221 17.59 -4.80 -0.34
C CYS A 221 19.11 -4.90 -0.47
N THR A 222 19.84 -3.90 0.02
CA THR A 222 21.30 -3.95 0.13
C THR A 222 21.71 -5.00 1.16
N MET A 223 22.47 -6.02 0.76
CA MET A 223 22.89 -7.13 1.64
C MET A 223 24.35 -7.01 2.14
N GLY A 224 25.00 -5.88 1.85
CA GLY A 224 26.37 -5.60 2.25
C GLY A 224 26.97 -4.48 1.40
N PRO A 225 28.21 -4.06 1.67
CA PRO A 225 28.87 -2.98 0.91
C PRO A 225 29.03 -3.32 -0.58
N ASP A 226 29.18 -4.60 -0.91
CA ASP A 226 29.41 -5.07 -2.29
C ASP A 226 28.15 -5.68 -2.94
N ILE A 227 27.05 -5.81 -2.19
CA ILE A 227 25.79 -6.40 -2.67
C ILE A 227 24.69 -5.34 -2.59
N ARG A 228 24.55 -4.58 -3.68
CA ARG A 228 23.56 -3.51 -3.79
C ARG A 228 22.12 -4.02 -3.73
N ASN A 229 21.84 -5.18 -4.31
CA ASN A 229 20.52 -5.80 -4.29
C ASN A 229 20.65 -7.29 -3.94
N GLY A 230 19.84 -7.77 -3.00
CA GLY A 230 19.81 -9.18 -2.59
C GLY A 230 19.46 -10.11 -3.75
N ILE A 231 18.57 -9.66 -4.65
CA ILE A 231 18.29 -10.32 -5.93
C ILE A 231 18.45 -9.28 -7.04
N PRO A 232 19.48 -9.39 -7.90
CA PRO A 232 19.72 -8.43 -8.97
C PRO A 232 18.52 -8.30 -9.93
N PRO A 233 18.27 -7.11 -10.52
CA PRO A 233 17.09 -6.86 -11.36
C PRO A 233 16.90 -7.86 -12.50
N GLY A 234 17.98 -8.31 -13.16
CA GLY A 234 17.89 -9.32 -14.23
C GLY A 234 17.41 -10.69 -13.74
N ILE A 235 17.85 -11.12 -12.55
CA ILE A 235 17.40 -12.38 -11.94
C ILE A 235 15.94 -12.25 -11.48
N PHE A 236 15.58 -11.11 -10.91
CA PHE A 236 14.19 -10.80 -10.56
C PHE A 236 13.27 -10.88 -11.79
N GLU A 237 13.64 -10.25 -12.90
CA GLU A 237 12.88 -10.33 -14.16
C GLU A 237 12.69 -11.78 -14.63
N GLU A 238 13.76 -12.58 -14.62
CA GLU A 238 13.68 -13.99 -14.98
C GLU A 238 12.75 -14.78 -14.05
N ASN A 239 12.81 -14.53 -12.74
CA ASN A 239 12.00 -15.22 -11.75
C ASN A 239 10.51 -14.91 -11.95
N ILE A 240 10.14 -13.63 -12.04
CA ILE A 240 8.74 -13.23 -12.24
C ILE A 240 8.22 -13.78 -13.58
N ARG A 241 9.01 -13.67 -14.66
CA ARG A 241 8.65 -14.24 -15.96
C ARG A 241 8.39 -15.75 -15.88
N LYS A 242 9.25 -16.50 -15.18
CA LYS A 242 9.06 -17.94 -14.97
C LYS A 242 7.77 -18.22 -14.20
N MET A 243 7.48 -17.46 -13.14
CA MET A 243 6.24 -17.62 -12.37
C MET A 243 5.00 -17.42 -13.24
N VAL A 244 4.92 -16.30 -13.95
CA VAL A 244 3.78 -15.96 -14.82
C VAL A 244 3.56 -17.03 -15.88
N LEU A 245 4.62 -17.42 -16.59
CA LEU A 245 4.51 -18.43 -17.64
C LEU A 245 4.12 -19.81 -17.11
N GLN A 246 4.54 -20.19 -15.90
CA GLN A 246 4.13 -21.46 -15.30
C GLN A 246 2.66 -21.45 -14.89
N ILE A 247 2.17 -20.36 -14.29
CA ILE A 247 0.75 -20.21 -13.93
C ILE A 247 -0.12 -20.25 -15.19
N GLN A 248 0.23 -19.46 -16.22
CA GLN A 248 -0.53 -19.41 -17.48
C GLN A 248 -0.57 -20.74 -18.25
N ARG A 249 0.48 -21.57 -18.13
CA ARG A 249 0.53 -22.89 -18.79
C ARG A 249 -0.26 -23.97 -18.06
N LYS A 250 -0.45 -23.83 -16.74
CA LYS A 250 -0.99 -24.89 -15.89
C LYS A 250 -2.35 -24.57 -15.29
N THR A 251 -2.83 -23.32 -15.43
CA THR A 251 -4.09 -22.83 -14.85
C THR A 251 -4.75 -21.84 -15.81
N ASP A 252 -6.03 -21.57 -15.59
CA ASP A 252 -6.77 -20.52 -16.29
C ASP A 252 -6.81 -19.18 -15.54
N ALA A 253 -6.00 -19.05 -14.48
CA ALA A 253 -6.02 -17.91 -13.59
C ALA A 253 -5.61 -16.61 -14.29
N GLU A 254 -6.31 -15.53 -13.95
CA GLU A 254 -5.83 -14.19 -14.26
C GLU A 254 -4.75 -13.80 -13.25
N ILE A 255 -3.77 -13.03 -13.72
CA ILE A 255 -2.59 -12.67 -12.93
C ILE A 255 -2.52 -11.15 -12.83
N VAL A 256 -2.25 -10.66 -11.62
CA VAL A 256 -1.96 -9.26 -11.35
C VAL A 256 -0.56 -9.14 -10.77
N LEU A 257 0.34 -8.48 -11.49
CA LEU A 257 1.65 -8.10 -10.94
C LEU A 257 1.46 -6.85 -10.06
N VAL A 258 2.00 -6.86 -8.84
CA VAL A 258 1.86 -5.76 -7.89
C VAL A 258 3.23 -5.10 -7.71
N THR A 259 3.35 -3.83 -8.11
CA THR A 259 4.63 -3.10 -7.95
C THR A 259 4.88 -2.76 -6.48
N PRO A 260 6.14 -2.67 -6.03
CA PRO A 260 6.43 -2.38 -4.63
C PRO A 260 6.26 -0.88 -4.30
N CYS A 261 5.86 -0.57 -3.07
CA CYS A 261 5.96 0.77 -2.51
C CYS A 261 7.42 1.21 -2.32
N ILE A 262 7.65 2.43 -1.85
CA ILE A 262 9.00 2.96 -1.60
C ILE A 262 9.39 2.80 -0.13
N SER A 263 10.53 2.16 0.12
CA SER A 263 11.13 2.04 1.44
C SER A 263 11.67 3.38 1.95
N ASN A 264 11.93 3.47 3.26
CA ASN A 264 12.57 4.63 3.85
C ASN A 264 13.99 4.80 3.28
N PRO A 265 14.32 5.92 2.62
CA PRO A 265 15.64 6.12 2.01
C PRO A 265 16.76 6.28 3.04
N LEU A 266 16.43 6.51 4.31
CA LEU A 266 17.39 6.57 5.41
C LEU A 266 17.71 5.18 5.98
N TRP A 267 16.97 4.15 5.59
CA TRP A 267 17.24 2.78 6.01
C TRP A 267 18.46 2.20 5.29
N LYS A 268 19.37 1.58 6.03
CA LYS A 268 20.62 1.01 5.51
C LYS A 268 20.44 -0.01 4.39
N HIS A 269 19.34 -0.76 4.38
CA HIS A 269 19.08 -1.77 3.35
C HIS A 269 18.26 -1.25 2.16
N SER A 270 17.89 0.04 2.13
CA SER A 270 17.31 0.64 0.93
C SER A 270 18.41 0.87 -0.11
N SER A 271 18.30 0.25 -1.29
CA SER A 271 19.23 0.47 -2.40
C SER A 271 18.88 1.70 -3.25
N GLY A 272 17.64 2.19 -3.09
CA GLY A 272 17.04 3.23 -3.93
C GLY A 272 16.56 2.74 -5.29
N ASP A 273 16.60 1.45 -5.59
CA ASP A 273 16.36 0.92 -6.94
C ASP A 273 14.93 0.42 -7.17
N LEU A 274 13.99 0.65 -6.25
CA LEU A 274 12.61 0.13 -6.33
C LEU A 274 11.89 0.50 -7.64
N ALA A 275 12.22 1.65 -8.23
CA ALA A 275 11.72 2.03 -9.55
C ALA A 275 12.12 1.05 -10.66
N ILE A 276 13.33 0.47 -10.61
CA ILE A 276 13.81 -0.53 -11.57
C ILE A 276 12.96 -1.81 -11.48
N TYR A 277 12.66 -2.26 -10.26
CA TYR A 277 11.81 -3.44 -10.04
C TYR A 277 10.37 -3.19 -10.49
N ALA A 278 9.82 -2.00 -10.20
CA ALA A 278 8.50 -1.60 -10.68
C ALA A 278 8.44 -1.57 -12.22
N ASP A 279 9.44 -0.98 -12.88
CA ASP A 279 9.53 -0.93 -14.35
C ASP A 279 9.60 -2.33 -14.98
N ILE A 280 10.33 -3.26 -14.35
CA ILE A 280 10.36 -4.66 -14.80
C ILE A 280 8.96 -5.28 -14.76
N LEU A 281 8.23 -5.13 -13.65
CA LEU A 281 6.88 -5.67 -13.52
C LEU A 281 5.91 -5.04 -14.55
N LEU A 282 5.99 -3.73 -14.77
CA LEU A 282 5.19 -3.02 -15.77
C LEU A 282 5.49 -3.52 -17.19
N ARG A 283 6.77 -3.75 -17.54
CA ARG A 283 7.14 -4.32 -18.85
C ARG A 283 6.65 -5.75 -19.00
N LEU A 284 6.86 -6.60 -17.99
CA LEU A 284 6.42 -7.99 -18.00
C LEU A 284 4.90 -8.11 -18.12
N SER A 285 4.13 -7.24 -17.45
CA SER A 285 2.67 -7.23 -17.58
C SER A 285 2.22 -6.98 -19.02
N ARG A 286 2.83 -6.02 -19.73
CA ARG A 286 2.54 -5.75 -21.15
C ARG A 286 2.96 -6.91 -22.05
N GLU A 287 4.14 -7.48 -21.80
CA GLU A 287 4.69 -8.54 -22.63
C GLU A 287 3.94 -9.87 -22.47
N LEU A 288 3.53 -10.21 -21.25
CA LEU A 288 2.93 -11.49 -20.92
C LEU A 288 1.40 -11.44 -20.83
N GLY A 289 0.80 -10.26 -21.01
CA GLY A 289 -0.65 -10.08 -21.02
C GLY A 289 -1.29 -10.25 -19.64
N THR A 290 -0.67 -9.74 -18.58
CA THR A 290 -1.23 -9.77 -17.22
C THR A 290 -1.83 -8.42 -16.84
N GLY A 291 -2.68 -8.39 -15.82
CA GLY A 291 -2.99 -7.15 -15.11
C GLY A 291 -1.78 -6.64 -14.32
N VAL A 292 -1.80 -5.36 -13.95
CA VAL A 292 -0.79 -4.75 -13.08
C VAL A 292 -1.42 -3.74 -12.13
N ALA A 293 -1.10 -3.85 -10.84
CA ALA A 293 -1.42 -2.87 -9.82
C ALA A 293 -0.16 -2.02 -9.57
N ASP A 294 -0.11 -0.82 -10.15
CA ASP A 294 1.05 0.07 -10.08
C ASP A 294 1.06 0.93 -8.80
N VAL A 295 1.33 0.26 -7.68
CA VAL A 295 1.45 0.88 -6.36
C VAL A 295 2.62 1.87 -6.32
N HIS A 296 3.73 1.57 -6.99
CA HIS A 296 4.90 2.44 -7.04
C HIS A 296 4.55 3.84 -7.56
N ALA A 297 3.77 3.92 -8.65
CA ALA A 297 3.32 5.19 -9.19
C ALA A 297 2.41 5.95 -8.20
N LEU A 298 1.42 5.29 -7.60
CA LEU A 298 0.54 5.93 -6.62
C LEU A 298 1.31 6.39 -5.38
N TRP A 299 2.24 5.58 -4.89
CA TRP A 299 3.10 5.93 -3.76
C TRP A 299 3.97 7.16 -4.05
N MET A 300 4.53 7.24 -5.26
CA MET A 300 5.27 8.43 -5.70
C MET A 300 4.40 9.69 -5.74
N GLN A 301 3.12 9.57 -6.11
CA GLN A 301 2.20 10.71 -6.09
C GLN A 301 1.96 11.24 -4.66
N GLU A 302 1.90 10.36 -3.67
CA GLU A 302 1.79 10.76 -2.25
C GLU A 302 3.03 11.51 -1.79
N LEU A 303 4.22 10.99 -2.11
CA LEU A 303 5.49 11.67 -1.78
C LEU A 303 5.60 13.02 -2.50
N GLN A 304 5.16 13.12 -3.76
CA GLN A 304 5.14 14.38 -4.52
C GLN A 304 4.14 15.40 -3.96
N ALA A 305 3.06 14.95 -3.32
CA ALA A 305 2.16 15.82 -2.56
C ALA A 305 2.74 16.28 -1.21
N GLY A 306 3.94 15.80 -0.85
CA GLY A 306 4.68 16.23 0.33
C GLY A 306 4.50 15.31 1.54
N LYS A 307 3.89 14.12 1.37
CA LYS A 307 3.87 13.11 2.42
C LYS A 307 5.29 12.65 2.75
N SER A 308 5.57 12.45 4.03
CA SER A 308 6.84 11.88 4.47
C SER A 308 6.81 10.35 4.39
N HIS A 309 7.97 9.69 4.26
CA HIS A 309 8.05 8.24 4.29
C HIS A 309 7.51 7.67 5.61
N GLU A 310 7.72 8.39 6.70
CA GLU A 310 7.39 7.98 8.07
C GLU A 310 5.89 8.09 8.35
N SER A 311 5.20 8.97 7.61
CA SER A 311 3.73 9.03 7.59
C SER A 311 3.11 7.86 6.83
N MET A 312 3.88 7.17 5.99
CA MET A 312 3.40 6.13 5.08
C MET A 312 3.79 4.72 5.53
N LEU A 313 4.94 4.58 6.19
CA LEU A 313 5.53 3.31 6.61
C LEU A 313 5.38 3.12 8.12
N LEU A 314 4.60 2.14 8.56
CA LEU A 314 4.34 1.92 9.98
C LEU A 314 5.55 1.37 10.73
N ASN A 315 6.34 0.50 10.10
CA ASN A 315 7.61 0.05 10.69
C ASN A 315 8.77 1.01 10.41
N ASN A 316 8.50 2.20 9.87
CA ASN A 316 9.51 3.20 9.48
C ASN A 316 10.56 2.74 8.44
N VAL A 317 10.45 1.53 7.91
CA VAL A 317 11.48 0.89 7.09
C VAL A 317 10.94 0.60 5.69
N ASN A 318 9.90 -0.22 5.59
CA ASN A 318 9.40 -0.70 4.30
C ASN A 318 7.94 -1.18 4.32
N HIS A 319 7.34 -1.40 5.49
CA HIS A 319 5.96 -1.87 5.55
C HIS A 319 4.99 -0.70 5.62
N PRO A 320 3.98 -0.63 4.73
CA PRO A 320 2.94 0.37 4.80
C PRO A 320 2.11 0.24 6.09
N GLY A 321 1.60 1.36 6.60
CA GLY A 321 0.46 1.33 7.53
C GLY A 321 -0.87 1.15 6.79
N ASP A 322 -1.99 1.28 7.50
CA ASP A 322 -3.33 1.09 6.90
C ASP A 322 -3.57 2.00 5.70
N TYR A 323 -3.20 3.28 5.78
CA TYR A 323 -3.29 4.19 4.63
C TYR A 323 -2.49 3.69 3.42
N GLY A 324 -1.28 3.18 3.67
CA GLY A 324 -0.46 2.57 2.64
C GLY A 324 -1.11 1.34 2.02
N HIS A 325 -1.77 0.49 2.81
CA HIS A 325 -2.57 -0.61 2.28
C HIS A 325 -3.77 -0.14 1.46
N THR A 326 -4.40 1.00 1.78
CA THR A 326 -5.43 1.58 0.92
C THR A 326 -4.87 2.04 -0.44
N ILE A 327 -3.61 2.48 -0.51
CA ILE A 327 -2.95 2.83 -1.77
C ILE A 327 -2.70 1.58 -2.61
N TYR A 328 -2.24 0.49 -1.98
CA TYR A 328 -2.14 -0.81 -2.64
C TYR A 328 -3.49 -1.23 -3.22
N PHE A 329 -4.56 -1.15 -2.43
CA PHE A 329 -5.92 -1.47 -2.90
C PHE A 329 -6.36 -0.59 -4.07
N LYS A 330 -6.18 0.75 -3.98
CA LYS A 330 -6.51 1.69 -5.06
C LYS A 330 -5.81 1.34 -6.39
N ALA A 331 -4.60 0.78 -6.33
CA ALA A 331 -3.87 0.35 -7.53
C ALA A 331 -4.57 -0.80 -8.30
N PHE A 332 -5.46 -1.55 -7.66
CA PHE A 332 -6.30 -2.56 -8.32
C PHE A 332 -7.55 -1.97 -8.96
N GLY A 333 -7.94 -0.74 -8.64
CA GLY A 333 -9.23 -0.17 -9.02
C GLY A 333 -9.50 -0.14 -10.53
N HIS A 334 -8.46 0.10 -11.35
CA HIS A 334 -8.60 0.14 -12.81
C HIS A 334 -8.79 -1.26 -13.46
N LEU A 335 -8.52 -2.33 -12.71
CA LEU A 335 -8.63 -3.71 -13.20
C LEU A 335 -10.07 -4.22 -13.20
N ILE A 336 -10.97 -3.54 -12.48
CA ILE A 336 -12.40 -3.83 -12.39
C ILE A 336 -13.16 -2.63 -12.98
N PRO A 337 -13.83 -2.80 -14.13
CA PRO A 337 -14.57 -1.74 -14.81
C PRO A 337 -15.84 -1.28 -14.07
#